data_AF-A0A819Y1Q2-F1
#
_entry.id   AF-A0A819Y1Q2-F1
#
_cell.length_a   1.000
_cell.length_b   1.000
_cell.length_c   1.000
_cell.angle_alpha   90.00
_cell.angle_beta   90.00
_cell.angle_gamma   90.00
#
_symmetry.space_group_name_H-M   'P 1'
#
loop_
_entity.id
_entity.type
_entity.pdbx_description
1 polymer ?
#
loop_
_entity_poly.entity_id
_entity_poly.type
_entity_poly.pdbx_seq_one_letter_code
_entity_poly.pdbx_strand_id
1 'polypeptide(L)'
;VSEDAEEPIIVAGQSDKSGRDLDQLAFPTGVFVDQLGTIYVADTDNHRVVRWPRGATSGNLIIGEHGVGSESDQLHNPSDLFLDRYGNLYVTDTLNNRVQKFMIDKSSCLTN
;
A
#
# COMPACT_ATOMS: atom_id res chain seq x y z
N VAL A 1 -36.74 9.54 2.04
CA VAL A 1 -35.93 8.63 1.21
C VAL A 1 -34.82 9.45 0.61
N SER A 2 -33.56 9.35 0.98
CA SER A 2 -32.81 8.64 2.05
C SER A 2 -31.37 9.03 1.75
N GLU A 3 -30.55 9.35 2.73
CA GLU A 3 -29.10 9.22 2.58
C GLU A 3 -28.54 9.22 4.00
N ASP A 4 -28.69 8.06 4.63
CA ASP A 4 -27.89 7.66 5.77
C ASP A 4 -26.43 7.86 5.37
N ALA A 5 -25.74 8.81 6.02
CA ALA A 5 -24.31 8.92 5.86
C ALA A 5 -23.71 7.59 6.32
N GLU A 6 -23.12 6.84 5.39
CA GLU A 6 -22.47 5.57 5.73
C GLU A 6 -21.38 5.86 6.77
N GLU A 7 -21.42 5.14 7.90
CA GLU A 7 -20.41 5.22 8.94
C GLU A 7 -19.01 4.98 8.34
N PRO A 8 -17.96 5.65 8.84
CA PRO A 8 -16.61 5.43 8.34
C PRO A 8 -16.20 3.97 8.56
N ILE A 9 -15.76 3.32 7.49
CA ILE A 9 -15.27 1.93 7.52
C ILE A 9 -13.75 1.87 7.41
N ILE A 10 -13.15 0.87 8.05
CA ILE A 10 -11.73 0.55 7.88
C ILE A 10 -11.58 -0.31 6.64
N VAL A 11 -10.71 0.13 5.73
CA VAL A 11 -10.49 -0.51 4.43
C VAL A 11 -9.07 -1.07 4.25
N ALA A 12 -8.16 -0.76 5.17
CA ALA A 12 -6.81 -1.31 5.27
C ALA A 12 -6.30 -1.17 6.72
N GLY A 13 -5.57 -2.17 7.22
CA GLY A 13 -5.10 -2.21 8.60
C GLY A 13 -6.18 -2.60 9.63
N GLN A 14 -5.84 -2.42 10.92
CA GLN A 14 -6.72 -2.65 12.08
C GLN A 14 -6.75 -1.41 12.98
N SER A 15 -7.83 -1.25 13.76
CA SER A 15 -8.07 -0.05 14.59
C SER A 15 -7.21 0.08 15.83
N ASP A 16 -6.69 -1.02 16.36
CA ASP A 16 -6.20 -1.12 17.74
C ASP A 16 -4.78 -1.66 17.86
N LYS A 17 -4.11 -1.94 16.73
CA LYS A 17 -2.78 -2.55 16.74
C LYS A 17 -1.91 -2.09 15.57
N SER A 18 -0.79 -1.46 15.92
CA SER A 18 0.36 -1.32 15.01
C SER A 18 1.12 -2.64 14.95
N GLY A 19 1.56 -3.03 13.76
CA GLY A 19 2.37 -4.24 13.58
C GLY A 19 2.69 -4.53 12.13
N ARG A 20 3.32 -5.69 11.91
CA ARG A 20 3.92 -6.07 10.62
C ARG A 20 3.19 -7.25 9.95
N ASP A 21 2.12 -7.76 10.56
CA ASP A 21 1.24 -8.74 9.91
C ASP A 21 0.58 -8.12 8.67
N LEU A 22 0.04 -8.94 7.76
CA LEU A 22 -0.53 -8.45 6.50
C LEU A 22 -1.85 -7.69 6.68
N ASP A 23 -2.49 -7.83 7.82
CA ASP A 23 -3.69 -7.09 8.23
C ASP A 23 -3.36 -5.89 9.15
N GLN A 24 -2.08 -5.62 9.40
CA GLN A 24 -1.61 -4.54 10.27
C GLN A 24 -0.73 -3.54 9.49
N LEU A 25 -0.70 -2.31 9.99
CA LEU A 25 0.12 -1.22 9.47
C LEU A 25 0.85 -0.54 10.63
N ALA A 26 1.98 0.11 10.36
CA ALA A 26 2.75 0.88 11.32
C ALA A 26 3.07 2.27 10.73
N PHE A 27 2.45 3.31 11.31
CA PHE A 27 2.55 4.71 10.84
C PHE A 27 2.35 4.86 9.32
N PRO A 28 1.23 4.37 8.74
CA PRO A 28 0.99 4.54 7.31
C PRO A 28 0.81 6.03 6.97
N THR A 29 1.50 6.51 5.93
CA THR A 29 1.52 7.94 5.57
C THR A 29 0.96 8.25 4.19
N GLY A 30 1.09 7.31 3.25
CA GLY A 30 0.63 7.45 1.87
C GLY A 30 -0.46 6.44 1.52
N VAL A 31 -1.43 6.88 0.72
CA VAL A 31 -2.50 6.01 0.20
C VAL A 31 -2.83 6.34 -1.25
N PHE A 32 -3.03 5.31 -2.06
CA PHE A 32 -3.56 5.43 -3.42
C PHE A 32 -4.65 4.40 -3.64
N VAL A 33 -5.73 4.80 -4.32
CA VAL A 33 -6.83 3.90 -4.69
C VAL A 33 -6.93 3.85 -6.21
N ASP A 34 -6.85 2.65 -6.78
CA ASP A 34 -6.98 2.47 -8.22
C ASP A 34 -8.45 2.40 -8.67
N GLN A 35 -8.66 2.34 -10.00
CA GLN A 35 -10.00 2.29 -10.59
C GLN A 35 -10.78 1.00 -10.27
N LEU A 36 -10.11 -0.04 -9.78
CA LEU A 36 -10.71 -1.30 -9.36
C LEU A 36 -11.10 -1.27 -7.86
N GLY A 37 -10.75 -0.19 -7.16
CA GLY A 37 -10.93 -0.06 -5.72
C GLY A 37 -9.86 -0.80 -4.91
N THR A 38 -8.73 -1.15 -5.53
CA THR A 38 -7.56 -1.66 -4.79
C THR A 38 -6.88 -0.50 -4.09
N ILE A 39 -6.63 -0.66 -2.80
CA ILE A 39 -5.98 0.34 -1.95
C ILE A 39 -4.51 -0.05 -1.81
N TYR A 40 -3.62 0.92 -2.00
CA TYR A 40 -2.18 0.77 -1.85
C TYR A 40 -1.74 1.69 -0.73
N VAL A 41 -0.95 1.18 0.22
CA VAL A 41 -0.55 1.92 1.42
C VAL A 41 0.96 1.90 1.55
N ALA A 42 1.55 3.09 1.76
CA ALA A 42 2.93 3.24 2.23
C ALA A 42 2.95 2.96 3.73
N ASP A 43 3.41 1.77 4.09
CA ASP A 43 3.50 1.29 5.48
C ASP A 43 4.87 1.67 6.04
N THR A 44 4.97 2.94 6.45
CA THR A 44 6.22 3.71 6.62
C THR A 44 7.21 3.02 7.57
N ASP A 45 6.77 2.71 8.79
CA ASP A 45 7.65 2.17 9.83
C ASP A 45 7.97 0.68 9.60
N ASN A 46 7.15 0.01 8.79
CA ASN A 46 7.45 -1.34 8.31
C ASN A 46 8.32 -1.34 7.04
N HIS A 47 8.64 -0.16 6.49
CA HIS A 47 9.47 0.04 5.30
C HIS A 47 8.99 -0.78 4.09
N ARG A 48 7.68 -0.79 3.85
CA ARG A 48 7.08 -1.62 2.81
C ARG A 48 5.88 -0.94 2.15
N VAL A 49 5.43 -1.52 1.04
CA VAL A 49 4.15 -1.19 0.42
C VAL A 49 3.25 -2.42 0.43
N VAL A 50 2.03 -2.23 0.90
CA VAL A 50 1.01 -3.29 0.99
C VAL A 50 -0.21 -2.86 0.19
N ARG A 51 -0.86 -3.78 -0.52
CA ARG A 51 -2.12 -3.52 -1.23
C ARG A 51 -3.29 -4.37 -0.72
N TRP A 52 -4.48 -3.80 -0.68
CA TRP A 52 -5.74 -4.47 -0.39
C TRP A 52 -6.64 -4.41 -1.62
N PRO A 53 -6.93 -5.56 -2.28
CA PRO A 53 -8.03 -5.64 -3.22
C PRO A 53 -9.35 -5.23 -2.56
N ARG A 54 -10.30 -4.72 -3.35
CA ARG A 54 -11.60 -4.29 -2.82
C ARG A 54 -12.27 -5.41 -2.00
N GLY A 55 -12.58 -5.11 -0.74
CA GLY A 55 -13.23 -6.05 0.19
C GLY A 55 -12.31 -7.06 0.86
N ALA A 56 -10.99 -7.01 0.62
CA ALA A 56 -10.04 -7.86 1.32
C ALA A 56 -9.92 -7.47 2.81
N THR A 57 -9.80 -8.46 3.68
CA THR A 57 -9.57 -8.27 5.13
C THR A 57 -8.09 -8.28 5.50
N SER A 58 -7.22 -8.68 4.57
CA SER A 58 -5.77 -8.69 4.73
C SER A 58 -5.11 -8.19 3.45
N GLY A 59 -3.92 -7.61 3.61
CA GLY A 59 -3.15 -7.02 2.54
C GLY A 59 -2.24 -8.03 1.86
N ASN A 60 -1.70 -7.62 0.72
CA ASN A 60 -0.66 -8.31 -0.01
C ASN A 60 0.59 -7.44 -0.01
N LEU A 61 1.69 -7.97 0.52
CA LEU A 61 3.00 -7.33 0.41
C LEU A 61 3.41 -7.27 -1.06
N ILE A 62 3.75 -6.09 -1.56
CA ILE A 62 4.16 -5.91 -2.97
C ILE A 62 5.54 -5.29 -3.13
N ILE A 63 6.07 -4.58 -2.12
CA ILE A 63 7.42 -4.01 -2.10
C ILE A 63 7.96 -4.05 -0.66
N GLY A 64 9.26 -4.33 -0.47
CA GLY A 64 9.92 -4.31 0.84
C GLY A 64 9.97 -5.66 1.55
N GLU A 65 9.93 -6.78 0.79
CA GLU A 65 10.09 -8.13 1.33
C GLU A 65 11.45 -8.34 2.01
N HIS A 66 12.49 -7.69 1.48
CA HIS A 66 13.85 -7.69 2.03
C HIS A 66 14.07 -6.60 3.10
N GLY A 67 12.99 -6.00 3.60
CA GLY A 67 13.02 -5.05 4.70
C GLY A 67 13.68 -3.72 4.37
N VAL A 68 14.25 -3.11 5.40
CA VAL A 68 14.89 -1.79 5.31
C VAL A 68 16.26 -1.85 4.65
N GLY A 69 16.54 -0.88 3.78
CA GLY A 69 17.86 -0.70 3.18
C GLY A 69 17.81 0.14 1.92
N SER A 70 18.92 0.18 1.18
CA SER A 70 19.11 1.05 0.01
C SER A 70 19.24 0.29 -1.31
N GLU A 71 19.10 -1.04 -1.30
CA GLU A 71 19.07 -1.85 -2.52
C GLU A 71 17.80 -1.59 -3.33
N SER A 72 17.75 -2.07 -4.58
CA SER A 72 16.66 -1.76 -5.53
C SER A 72 15.29 -2.33 -5.15
N ASP A 73 15.25 -3.30 -4.25
CA ASP A 73 14.05 -3.99 -3.75
C ASP A 73 13.75 -3.67 -2.27
N GLN A 74 14.54 -2.76 -1.68
CA GLN A 74 14.39 -2.28 -0.32
C GLN A 74 13.87 -0.83 -0.29
N LEU A 75 13.22 -0.49 0.81
CA LEU A 75 12.73 0.86 1.10
C LEU A 75 13.20 1.29 2.48
N HIS A 76 13.18 2.59 2.74
CA HIS A 76 13.52 3.19 4.03
C HIS A 76 12.59 4.39 4.30
N ASN A 77 11.55 4.12 5.08
CA ASN A 77 10.46 5.04 5.41
C ASN A 77 9.78 5.62 4.15
N PRO A 78 9.10 4.78 3.36
CA PRO A 78 8.32 5.29 2.24
C PRO A 78 7.22 6.22 2.77
N SER A 79 7.09 7.44 2.21
CA SER A 79 6.13 8.43 2.70
C SER A 79 4.85 8.53 1.86
N ASP A 80 4.94 8.25 0.57
CA ASP A 80 3.85 8.38 -0.37
C ASP A 80 4.06 7.47 -1.58
N LEU A 81 2.99 7.25 -2.34
CA LEU A 81 3.02 6.44 -3.55
C LEU A 81 2.01 6.91 -4.60
N PHE A 82 2.33 6.66 -5.86
CA PHE A 82 1.46 6.95 -6.99
C PHE A 82 1.51 5.81 -8.00
N LEU A 83 0.34 5.32 -8.43
CA LEU A 83 0.25 4.28 -9.45
C LEU A 83 -0.26 4.88 -10.77
N ASP A 84 0.51 4.72 -11.84
CA ASP A 84 0.07 5.15 -13.16
C ASP A 84 -0.82 4.11 -13.86
N ARG A 85 -1.43 4.52 -14.98
CA ARG A 85 -2.33 3.67 -15.76
C ARG A 85 -1.63 2.43 -16.34
N TYR A 86 -0.31 2.49 -16.51
CA TYR A 86 0.50 1.42 -17.09
C TYR A 86 0.98 0.39 -16.06
N GLY A 87 0.65 0.57 -14.78
CA GLY A 87 1.09 -0.35 -13.72
C GLY A 87 2.46 -0.02 -13.15
N ASN A 88 2.94 1.21 -13.34
CA ASN A 88 4.15 1.66 -12.65
C ASN A 88 3.76 2.34 -11.33
N LEU A 89 4.29 1.80 -10.24
CA LEU A 89 4.15 2.32 -8.89
C LEU A 89 5.40 3.13 -8.53
N TYR A 90 5.22 4.41 -8.29
CA TYR A 90 6.26 5.33 -7.84
C TYR A 90 6.16 5.47 -6.33
N VAL A 91 7.25 5.30 -5.60
CA VAL A 91 7.29 5.36 -4.13
C VAL A 91 8.35 6.38 -3.71
N THR A 92 7.97 7.30 -2.83
CA THR A 92 8.91 8.26 -2.21
C THR A 92 9.67 7.57 -1.09
N ASP A 93 10.88 7.10 -1.38
CA ASP A 93 11.74 6.37 -0.46
C ASP A 93 12.57 7.35 0.39
N THR A 94 11.87 7.95 1.37
CA THR A 94 12.24 9.23 1.99
C THR A 94 13.64 9.24 2.60
N LEU A 95 13.99 8.24 3.41
CA LEU A 95 15.28 8.22 4.10
C LEU A 95 16.43 7.74 3.21
N ASN A 96 16.12 7.20 2.04
CA ASN A 96 17.10 6.94 0.99
C ASN A 96 17.26 8.13 0.02
N ASN A 97 16.54 9.24 0.23
CA ASN A 97 16.59 10.45 -0.60
C ASN A 97 16.33 10.18 -2.09
N ARG A 98 15.43 9.26 -2.40
CA ARG A 98 15.13 8.86 -3.78
C ARG A 98 13.63 8.63 -4.01
N VAL A 99 13.26 8.60 -5.28
CA VAL A 99 11.97 8.07 -5.74
C VAL A 99 12.26 6.82 -6.55
N GLN A 100 11.60 5.72 -6.21
CA GLN A 100 11.77 4.45 -6.93
C GLN A 100 10.52 4.11 -7.71
N LYS A 101 10.71 3.48 -8.87
CA LYS A 101 9.65 3.00 -9.75
C LYS A 101 9.65 1.47 -9.76
N PHE A 102 8.51 0.88 -9.44
CA PHE A 102 8.28 -0.56 -9.47
C PHE A 102 7.21 -0.90 -10.51
N MET A 103 7.40 -1.99 -11.24
CA MET A 103 6.35 -2.53 -12.09
C MET A 103 5.52 -3.50 -11.25
N ILE A 104 4.24 -3.20 -11.09
CA ILE A 104 3.33 -4.08 -10.36
C ILE A 104 2.40 -4.78 -11.34
N ASP A 105 2.30 -6.10 -11.19
CA ASP A 105 1.42 -6.88 -12.03
C ASP A 105 -0.05 -6.64 -11.65
N LYS A 106 -0.85 -6.24 -12.64
CA LYS A 106 -2.31 -6.13 -12.54
C LYS A 106 -3.02 -7.45 -12.88
N SER A 107 -2.27 -8.46 -13.34
CA SER A 107 -2.83 -9.73 -13.85
C SER A 107 -3.56 -10.56 -12.79
N SER A 108 -3.30 -10.33 -11.49
CA SER A 108 -4.04 -10.98 -10.41
C SER A 108 -5.49 -10.48 -10.24
N CYS A 109 -5.98 -9.59 -11.12
CA CYS A 109 -7.35 -9.07 -11.11
C CYS A 109 -8.11 -9.28 -12.43
N LEU A 110 -7.58 -10.09 -13.37
CA LEU A 110 -8.24 -10.39 -14.65
C LEU A 110 -8.79 -11.81 -14.77
N THR A 111 -8.99 -12.53 -13.66
CA THR A 111 -9.77 -13.77 -13.68
C THR A 111 -11.26 -13.43 -13.60
N ASN A 112 -11.88 -13.23 -14.76
CA ASN A 112 -13.29 -13.57 -14.99
C ASN A 112 -13.39 -15.04 -15.40
#